data_AF-A0A1G5SDZ7-F1
#
_entry.id   AF-A0A1G5SDZ7-F1
#
_cell.length_a   1.000
_cell.length_b   1.000
_cell.length_c   1.000
_cell.angle_alpha   90.00
_cell.angle_beta   90.00
_cell.angle_gamma   90.00
#
_symmetry.space_group_name_H-M   'P 1'
#
loop_
_entity.id
_entity.type
_entity.pdbx_description
1 polymer ?
#
loop_
_entity_poly.entity_id
_entity_poly.type
_entity_poly.pdbx_seq_one_letter_code
_entity_poly.pdbx_strand_id
1 'polypeptide(L)'
;MRAQDTLLFAVKTLRSYPTRSMLIMLAMALGVAAVIVLTALGDGARRYVINQFSSIGTNLIIVLPGRAETAGGFPGAALGQTPRDLTLDDARWVGRLPQVRRYAPLNVGVAELSAAGVLREVTVLGSSAEILPIRHMRLVQGNIIAGIFENSAQIILGDKLAQDFFPDGNALGQRVRLGDRRFLVAGILAMQGESMGFNSDEIVIIPVQHAQALFNTHSLFRLMVEARHRSEIEATKAAIHETIVRRHNGEDDVTVITQDAVLATFDRILHALTLGVAGIAIISLLVAGILVMNVMLVAVSQRTGEIGLLKAIGTPALTIRLVFLTEAILLSVAGAILGFALGQAGSLLLRIAYPQLPAWPPIWANFAGIAVAILVGTLAGLLPAARAARLDPVQALNKR
;
A
#
# COMPACT_ATOMS: atom_id res chain seq x y z
N MET A 1 -33.50 38.16 13.54
CA MET A 1 -32.11 38.20 13.05
C MET A 1 -32.05 37.47 11.72
N ARG A 2 -31.40 38.06 10.71
CA ARG A 2 -31.13 37.38 9.43
C ARG A 2 -29.97 36.39 9.62
N ALA A 3 -29.85 35.39 8.76
CA ALA A 3 -28.79 34.38 8.83
C ALA A 3 -27.37 34.99 8.84
N GLN A 4 -27.21 36.13 8.14
CA GLN A 4 -25.96 36.91 8.10
C GLN A 4 -25.59 37.52 9.46
N ASP A 5 -26.57 38.01 10.22
CA ASP A 5 -26.33 38.62 11.53
C ASP A 5 -25.86 37.57 12.55
N THR A 6 -26.48 36.38 12.52
CA THR A 6 -26.07 35.22 13.33
C THR A 6 -24.64 34.79 13.05
N LEU A 7 -24.21 34.82 11.78
CA LEU A 7 -22.88 34.40 11.37
C LEU A 7 -21.82 35.43 11.79
N LEU A 8 -22.08 36.72 11.57
CA LEU A 8 -21.23 37.83 12.03
C LEU A 8 -21.07 37.83 13.54
N PHE A 9 -22.15 37.62 14.28
CA PHE A 9 -22.14 37.56 15.74
C PHE A 9 -21.31 36.38 16.27
N ALA A 10 -21.46 35.20 15.66
CA ALA A 10 -20.69 34.02 16.04
C ALA A 10 -19.18 34.20 15.74
N VAL A 11 -18.81 34.73 14.57
CA VAL A 11 -17.41 35.02 14.23
C VAL A 11 -16.79 36.03 15.22
N LYS A 12 -17.53 37.08 15.59
CA LYS A 12 -17.06 38.07 16.56
C LYS A 12 -16.82 37.43 17.93
N THR A 13 -17.73 36.56 18.37
CA THR A 13 -17.61 35.84 19.64
C THR A 13 -16.37 34.93 19.67
N LEU A 14 -16.10 34.22 18.57
CA LEU A 14 -14.96 33.30 18.47
C LEU A 14 -13.61 33.99 18.58
N ARG A 15 -13.50 35.23 18.06
CA ARG A 15 -12.29 36.06 18.17
C ARG A 15 -12.06 36.61 19.58
N SER A 16 -13.11 36.78 20.38
CA SER A 16 -13.00 37.30 21.74
C SER A 16 -12.29 36.32 22.70
N TYR A 17 -12.28 35.02 22.40
CA TYR A 17 -11.70 33.98 23.26
C TYR A 17 -10.76 33.04 22.46
N PRO A 18 -9.56 33.51 22.07
CA PRO A 18 -8.71 32.82 21.09
C PRO A 18 -8.12 31.49 21.59
N THR A 19 -7.69 31.42 22.85
CA THR A 19 -7.09 30.20 23.44
C THR A 19 -8.06 29.03 23.45
N ARG A 20 -9.30 29.30 23.86
CA ARG A 20 -10.42 28.38 23.85
C ARG A 20 -10.71 27.85 22.43
N SER A 21 -10.89 28.78 21.49
CA SER A 21 -11.24 28.42 20.11
C SER A 21 -10.12 27.60 19.49
N MET A 22 -8.86 27.94 19.77
CA MET A 22 -7.68 27.21 19.31
C MET A 22 -7.61 25.78 19.86
N LEU A 23 -7.82 25.56 21.17
CA LEU A 23 -7.81 24.22 21.76
C LEU A 23 -8.88 23.30 21.17
N ILE A 24 -10.10 23.84 20.96
CA ILE A 24 -11.21 23.11 20.34
C ILE A 24 -10.88 22.75 18.88
N MET A 25 -10.42 23.74 18.11
CA MET A 25 -10.06 23.53 16.71
C MET A 25 -8.92 22.53 16.56
N LEU A 26 -7.92 22.58 17.44
CA LEU A 26 -6.76 21.68 17.41
C LEU A 26 -7.17 20.24 17.75
N ALA A 27 -8.02 20.03 18.75
CA ALA A 27 -8.54 18.71 19.09
C ALA A 27 -9.34 18.08 17.94
N MET A 28 -10.21 18.86 17.29
CA MET A 28 -10.92 18.43 16.07
C MET A 28 -9.96 18.17 14.91
N ALA A 29 -8.99 19.06 14.71
CA ALA A 29 -8.05 19.00 13.60
C ALA A 29 -7.20 17.73 13.67
N LEU A 30 -6.71 17.34 14.85
CA LEU A 30 -5.94 16.11 15.03
C LEU A 30 -6.74 14.85 14.67
N GLY A 31 -8.02 14.79 15.06
CA GLY A 31 -8.90 13.68 14.70
C GLY A 31 -9.11 13.55 13.20
N VAL A 32 -9.40 14.66 12.51
CA VAL A 32 -9.59 14.69 11.05
C VAL A 32 -8.27 14.41 10.32
N ALA A 33 -7.16 14.99 10.77
CA ALA A 33 -5.85 14.78 10.16
C ALA A 33 -5.41 13.31 10.24
N ALA A 34 -5.61 12.65 11.39
CA ALA A 34 -5.25 11.25 11.57
C ALA A 34 -5.96 10.32 10.57
N VAL A 35 -7.27 10.55 10.35
CA VAL A 35 -8.06 9.78 9.37
C VAL A 35 -7.56 9.99 7.94
N ILE A 36 -7.26 11.25 7.57
CA ILE A 36 -6.78 11.58 6.22
C ILE A 36 -5.40 10.97 5.97
N VAL A 37 -4.46 11.09 6.92
CA VAL A 37 -3.10 10.56 6.77
C VAL A 37 -3.12 9.04 6.65
N LEU A 38 -3.91 8.35 7.47
CA LEU A 38 -3.95 6.89 7.44
C LEU A 38 -4.60 6.35 6.17
N THR A 39 -5.69 6.97 5.71
CA THR A 39 -6.33 6.58 4.45
C THR A 39 -5.45 6.87 3.25
N ALA A 40 -4.68 7.96 3.26
CA ALA A 40 -3.64 8.23 2.26
C ALA A 40 -2.54 7.16 2.26
N LEU A 41 -2.07 6.76 3.44
CA LEU A 41 -1.08 5.70 3.58
C LEU A 41 -1.60 4.36 3.05
N GLY A 42 -2.84 4.00 3.39
CA GLY A 42 -3.44 2.75 2.95
C GLY A 42 -3.63 2.67 1.44
N ASP A 43 -4.22 3.70 0.83
CA ASP A 43 -4.39 3.75 -0.63
C ASP A 43 -3.03 3.83 -1.36
N GLY A 44 -2.08 4.58 -0.80
CA GLY A 44 -0.72 4.68 -1.33
C GLY A 44 0.04 3.35 -1.29
N ALA A 45 -0.05 2.61 -0.18
CA ALA A 45 0.53 1.28 -0.05
C ALA A 45 -0.11 0.30 -1.05
N ARG A 46 -1.44 0.34 -1.21
CA ARG A 46 -2.16 -0.49 -2.19
C ARG A 46 -1.68 -0.23 -3.62
N ARG A 47 -1.60 1.04 -4.03
CA ARG A 47 -1.11 1.43 -5.36
C ARG A 47 0.36 1.07 -5.56
N TYR A 48 1.18 1.24 -4.53
CA TYR A 48 2.58 0.82 -4.55
C TYR A 48 2.72 -0.67 -4.86
N VAL A 49 2.00 -1.53 -4.13
CA VAL A 49 2.02 -2.98 -4.36
C VAL A 49 1.50 -3.32 -5.76
N ILE A 50 0.41 -2.69 -6.23
CA ILE A 50 -0.10 -2.89 -7.60
C ILE A 50 0.97 -2.56 -8.64
N ASN A 51 1.65 -1.42 -8.49
CA ASN A 51 2.68 -0.99 -9.43
C ASN A 51 3.91 -1.92 -9.40
N GLN A 52 4.33 -2.37 -8.22
CA GLN A 52 5.44 -3.31 -8.07
C GLN A 52 5.13 -4.71 -8.64
N PHE A 53 3.88 -5.19 -8.53
CA PHE A 53 3.49 -6.44 -9.18
C PHE A 53 3.37 -6.28 -10.69
N SER A 54 2.80 -5.16 -11.15
CA SER A 54 2.63 -4.88 -12.58
C SER A 54 3.96 -4.70 -13.30
N SER A 55 5.00 -4.18 -12.62
CA SER A 55 6.35 -4.10 -13.18
C SER A 55 6.99 -5.47 -13.35
N ILE A 56 6.73 -6.41 -12.42
CA ILE A 56 7.28 -7.77 -12.47
C ILE A 56 6.54 -8.66 -13.48
N GLY A 57 5.26 -8.43 -13.78
CA GLY A 57 4.54 -9.27 -14.73
C GLY A 57 3.03 -9.05 -14.67
N THR A 58 2.38 -9.07 -15.84
CA THR A 58 0.90 -9.00 -15.89
C THR A 58 0.33 -10.39 -15.62
N ASN A 59 -0.75 -10.49 -14.83
CA ASN A 59 -1.43 -11.75 -14.51
C ASN A 59 -0.52 -12.84 -13.91
N LEU A 60 0.47 -12.42 -13.12
CA LEU A 60 1.46 -13.29 -12.53
C LEU A 60 0.92 -14.06 -11.31
N ILE A 61 1.22 -15.36 -11.30
CA ILE A 61 1.01 -16.29 -10.19
C ILE A 61 2.37 -16.89 -9.85
N ILE A 62 2.74 -16.88 -8.57
CA ILE A 62 4.02 -17.39 -8.09
C ILE A 62 3.74 -18.62 -7.23
N VAL A 63 4.37 -19.74 -7.56
CA VAL A 63 4.33 -20.96 -6.76
C VAL A 63 5.67 -21.08 -6.03
N LEU A 64 5.62 -21.12 -4.71
CA LEU A 64 6.77 -21.35 -3.85
C LEU A 64 6.74 -22.78 -3.30
N PRO A 65 7.89 -23.45 -3.15
CA PRO A 65 7.96 -24.64 -2.31
C PRO A 65 7.69 -24.27 -0.84
N GLY A 66 7.08 -25.18 -0.09
CA GLY A 66 6.75 -25.02 1.31
C GLY A 66 5.37 -24.43 1.58
N ARG A 67 4.89 -24.66 2.80
CA ARG A 67 3.72 -23.97 3.36
C ARG A 67 4.14 -22.67 4.01
N ALA A 68 3.39 -21.59 3.77
CA ALA A 68 3.56 -20.32 4.46
C ALA A 68 3.35 -20.43 6.00
N GLU A 69 2.66 -21.47 6.48
CA GLU A 69 2.33 -21.66 7.90
C GLU A 69 3.49 -22.20 8.75
N THR A 70 4.40 -22.99 8.18
CA THR A 70 5.56 -23.58 8.91
C THR A 70 6.79 -22.68 8.90
N ALA A 71 6.75 -21.63 8.07
CA ALA A 71 7.86 -20.74 7.78
C ALA A 71 7.55 -19.35 8.37
N GLY A 72 7.59 -19.24 9.70
CA GLY A 72 7.11 -18.08 10.46
C GLY A 72 7.38 -16.72 9.79
N GLY A 73 6.34 -16.11 9.22
CA GLY A 73 6.20 -14.68 8.88
C GLY A 73 7.24 -13.99 7.98
N PHE A 74 8.36 -14.63 7.63
CA PHE A 74 9.47 -13.99 6.94
C PHE A 74 9.51 -14.35 5.44
N PRO A 75 9.69 -13.37 4.52
CA PRO A 75 9.82 -13.62 3.08
C PRO A 75 11.02 -14.51 2.69
N GLY A 76 11.99 -14.70 3.59
CA GLY A 76 13.14 -15.61 3.41
C GLY A 76 12.93 -17.03 3.95
N ALA A 77 11.80 -17.32 4.57
CA ALA A 77 11.51 -18.62 5.18
C ALA A 77 10.97 -19.66 4.18
N ALA A 78 10.83 -19.30 2.89
CA ALA A 78 10.48 -20.19 1.78
C ALA A 78 11.56 -21.26 1.44
N LEU A 79 12.54 -21.44 2.31
CA LEU A 79 13.52 -22.53 2.31
C LEU A 79 13.18 -23.58 3.39
N GLY A 80 11.94 -23.60 3.89
CA GLY A 80 11.47 -24.66 4.78
C GLY A 80 11.63 -26.03 4.14
N GLN A 81 12.05 -27.04 4.90
CA GLN A 81 12.12 -28.41 4.40
C GLN A 81 10.72 -28.89 4.04
N THR A 82 10.48 -29.11 2.76
CA THR A 82 9.27 -29.73 2.24
C THR A 82 9.41 -31.24 2.19
N PRO A 83 8.37 -32.01 2.53
CA PRO A 83 8.30 -33.45 2.26
C PRO A 83 8.58 -33.78 0.79
N ARG A 84 8.12 -32.94 -0.14
CA ARG A 84 8.46 -33.03 -1.58
C ARG A 84 8.89 -31.71 -2.19
N ASP A 85 9.95 -31.80 -2.97
CA ASP A 85 10.47 -30.69 -3.75
C ASP A 85 9.51 -30.28 -4.88
N LEU A 86 9.43 -28.98 -5.13
CA LEU A 86 8.81 -28.46 -6.35
C LEU A 86 9.76 -28.73 -7.52
N THR A 87 9.41 -29.62 -8.43
CA THR A 87 10.32 -30.08 -9.49
C THR A 87 10.07 -29.43 -10.85
N LEU A 88 11.03 -29.58 -11.76
CA LEU A 88 10.86 -29.17 -13.16
C LEU A 88 9.72 -29.92 -13.85
N ASP A 89 9.46 -31.18 -13.46
CA ASP A 89 8.34 -31.93 -13.99
C ASP A 89 6.99 -31.37 -13.55
N ASP A 90 6.88 -30.91 -12.30
CA ASP A 90 5.68 -30.24 -11.82
C ASP A 90 5.40 -28.96 -12.61
N ALA A 91 6.45 -28.18 -12.90
CA ALA A 91 6.35 -27.00 -13.76
C ALA A 91 5.84 -27.33 -15.18
N ARG A 92 6.29 -28.44 -15.78
CA ARG A 92 5.81 -28.91 -17.09
C ARG A 92 4.33 -29.28 -17.07
N TRP A 93 3.86 -29.92 -15.99
CA TRP A 93 2.44 -30.25 -15.84
C TRP A 93 1.57 -29.00 -15.66
N VAL A 94 2.02 -28.05 -14.85
CA VAL A 94 1.37 -26.74 -14.72
C VAL A 94 1.30 -26.02 -16.06
N GLY A 95 2.37 -26.07 -16.85
CA GLY A 95 2.42 -25.48 -18.19
C GLY A 95 1.43 -26.07 -19.21
N ARG A 96 0.85 -27.24 -18.94
CA ARG A 96 -0.17 -27.89 -19.80
C ARG A 96 -1.59 -27.47 -19.46
N LEU A 97 -1.80 -26.73 -18.36
CA LEU A 97 -3.13 -26.26 -17.98
C LEU A 97 -3.66 -25.26 -19.02
N PRO A 98 -4.94 -25.35 -19.41
CA PRO A 98 -5.49 -24.51 -20.48
C PRO A 98 -5.50 -23.02 -20.12
N GLN A 99 -5.61 -22.66 -18.83
CA GLN A 99 -5.62 -21.28 -18.35
C GLN A 99 -4.21 -20.64 -18.33
N VAL A 100 -3.16 -21.44 -18.46
CA VAL A 100 -1.77 -20.97 -18.41
C VAL A 100 -1.35 -20.46 -19.79
N ARG A 101 -0.84 -19.23 -19.84
CA ARG A 101 -0.29 -18.60 -21.05
C ARG A 101 1.19 -18.94 -21.21
N ARG A 102 1.96 -18.74 -20.15
CA ARG A 102 3.41 -18.95 -20.07
C ARG A 102 3.79 -19.43 -18.67
N TYR A 103 4.91 -20.15 -18.56
CA TYR A 103 5.47 -20.54 -17.28
C TYR A 103 7.00 -20.52 -17.33
N ALA A 104 7.62 -20.16 -16.23
CA ALA A 104 9.06 -20.09 -16.08
C ALA A 104 9.48 -20.69 -14.72
N PRO A 105 10.12 -21.88 -14.72
CA PRO A 105 10.74 -22.40 -13.51
C PRO A 105 11.94 -21.53 -13.13
N LEU A 106 12.23 -21.39 -11.84
CA LEU A 106 13.28 -20.50 -11.37
C LEU A 106 14.19 -21.20 -10.36
N ASN A 107 15.50 -21.09 -10.60
CA ASN A 107 16.54 -21.31 -9.61
C ASN A 107 17.40 -20.07 -9.54
N VAL A 108 17.78 -19.66 -8.33
CA VAL A 108 18.66 -18.52 -8.11
C VAL A 108 19.85 -19.00 -7.30
N GLY A 109 21.03 -18.54 -7.67
CA GLY A 109 22.24 -18.78 -6.92
C GLY A 109 23.33 -17.82 -7.37
N VAL A 110 24.52 -18.02 -6.84
CA VAL A 110 25.66 -17.17 -7.14
C VAL A 110 26.81 -18.04 -7.65
N ALA A 111 27.48 -17.60 -8.71
CA ALA A 111 28.59 -18.33 -9.30
C ALA A 111 29.61 -17.37 -9.92
N GLU A 112 30.82 -17.86 -10.13
CA GLU A 112 31.87 -17.10 -10.80
C GLU A 112 31.71 -17.13 -12.32
N LEU A 113 31.62 -15.95 -12.94
CA LEU A 113 31.68 -15.76 -14.38
C LEU A 113 33.09 -15.33 -14.78
N SER A 114 33.66 -16.02 -15.75
CA SER A 114 34.99 -15.79 -16.30
C SER A 114 34.91 -15.58 -17.81
N ALA A 115 35.39 -14.44 -18.28
CA ALA A 115 35.50 -14.11 -19.69
C ALA A 115 36.60 -13.06 -19.90
N ALA A 116 37.27 -13.09 -21.07
CA ALA A 116 38.27 -12.08 -21.45
C ALA A 116 39.36 -11.77 -20.39
N GLY A 117 39.76 -12.77 -19.58
CA GLY A 117 40.75 -12.59 -18.51
C GLY A 117 40.21 -11.96 -17.22
N VAL A 118 38.92 -11.62 -17.18
CA VAL A 118 38.22 -11.12 -15.99
C VAL A 118 37.47 -12.27 -15.32
N LEU A 119 37.41 -12.24 -13.99
CA LEU A 119 36.64 -13.16 -13.15
C LEU A 119 35.82 -12.33 -12.17
N ARG A 120 34.51 -12.57 -12.09
CA ARG A 120 33.64 -11.94 -11.09
C ARG A 120 32.56 -12.89 -10.60
N GLU A 121 32.17 -12.71 -9.36
CA GLU A 121 30.98 -13.34 -8.80
C GLU A 121 29.72 -12.64 -9.34
N VAL A 122 28.78 -13.43 -9.87
CA VAL A 122 27.55 -12.92 -10.48
C VAL A 122 26.33 -13.68 -9.98
N THR A 123 25.19 -13.00 -9.92
CA THR A 123 23.91 -13.65 -9.62
C THR A 123 23.42 -14.39 -10.86
N VAL A 124 23.18 -15.69 -10.70
CA VAL A 124 22.71 -16.57 -11.77
C VAL A 124 21.21 -16.82 -11.59
N LEU A 125 20.47 -16.54 -12.67
CA LEU A 125 19.07 -16.84 -12.80
C LEU A 125 18.88 -18.03 -13.75
N GLY A 126 18.61 -19.21 -13.18
CA GLY A 126 18.25 -20.41 -13.94
C GLY A 126 16.79 -20.38 -14.32
N SER A 127 16.45 -20.26 -15.61
CA SER A 127 15.06 -20.25 -16.05
C SER A 127 14.88 -20.73 -17.50
N SER A 128 13.64 -20.69 -18.00
CA SER A 128 13.30 -20.89 -19.42
C SER A 128 13.31 -19.54 -20.16
N ALA A 129 13.24 -19.56 -21.49
CA ALA A 129 13.17 -18.31 -22.27
C ALA A 129 11.91 -17.48 -21.95
N GLU A 130 10.87 -18.13 -21.42
CA GLU A 130 9.59 -17.52 -21.03
C GLU A 130 9.72 -16.55 -19.86
N ILE A 131 10.83 -16.58 -19.11
CA ILE A 131 11.08 -15.59 -18.05
C ILE A 131 11.16 -14.17 -18.58
N LEU A 132 11.65 -14.00 -19.82
CA LEU A 132 11.82 -12.69 -20.43
C LEU A 132 10.47 -11.97 -20.63
N PRO A 133 9.48 -12.54 -21.34
CA PRO A 133 8.17 -11.92 -21.47
C PRO A 133 7.39 -11.87 -20.15
N ILE A 134 7.54 -12.87 -19.26
CA ILE A 134 6.88 -12.86 -17.94
C ILE A 134 7.36 -11.68 -17.10
N ARG A 135 8.68 -11.41 -17.09
CA ARG A 135 9.31 -10.32 -16.32
C ARG A 135 9.49 -9.00 -17.08
N HIS A 136 8.89 -8.88 -18.27
CA HIS A 136 9.08 -7.75 -19.18
C HIS A 136 10.57 -7.40 -19.44
N MET A 137 11.45 -8.40 -19.39
CA MET A 137 12.87 -8.24 -19.69
C MET A 137 13.05 -8.20 -21.21
N ARG A 138 13.58 -7.08 -21.71
CA ARG A 138 13.80 -6.87 -23.14
C ARG A 138 15.24 -7.17 -23.49
N LEU A 139 15.48 -7.86 -24.61
CA LEU A 139 16.82 -8.02 -25.18
C LEU A 139 17.17 -6.78 -26.01
N VAL A 140 18.38 -6.23 -25.83
CA VAL A 140 18.95 -5.21 -26.72
C VAL A 140 19.64 -5.87 -27.90
N GLN A 141 20.32 -6.98 -27.64
CA GLN A 141 21.02 -7.75 -28.65
C GLN A 141 20.73 -9.24 -28.49
N GLY A 142 20.71 -9.95 -29.62
CA GLY A 142 20.48 -11.40 -29.68
C GLY A 142 19.01 -11.77 -29.87
N ASN A 143 18.77 -13.05 -30.16
CA ASN A 143 17.44 -13.60 -30.33
C ASN A 143 17.37 -14.96 -29.64
N ILE A 144 16.43 -15.10 -28.70
CA ILE A 144 16.25 -16.33 -27.91
C ILE A 144 14.94 -16.97 -28.32
N ILE A 145 15.01 -18.22 -28.74
CA ILE A 145 13.84 -19.00 -29.16
C ILE A 145 13.48 -19.97 -28.02
N ALA A 146 12.26 -19.82 -27.50
CA ALA A 146 11.70 -20.74 -26.52
C ALA A 146 11.61 -22.17 -27.08
N GLY A 147 11.92 -23.16 -26.26
CA GLY A 147 12.04 -24.57 -26.62
C GLY A 147 13.46 -24.99 -27.05
N ILE A 148 14.24 -24.08 -27.64
CA ILE A 148 15.64 -24.34 -28.02
C ILE A 148 16.58 -23.96 -26.88
N PHE A 149 16.33 -22.80 -26.25
CA PHE A 149 17.16 -22.27 -25.17
C PHE A 149 17.36 -23.29 -24.04
N GLU A 150 16.28 -23.98 -23.65
CA GLU A 150 16.19 -24.87 -22.49
C GLU A 150 17.14 -26.07 -22.54
N ASN A 151 17.58 -26.48 -23.74
CA ASN A 151 18.50 -27.60 -23.95
C ASN A 151 19.86 -27.15 -24.51
N SER A 152 20.08 -25.84 -24.63
CA SER A 152 21.29 -25.27 -25.23
C SER A 152 22.22 -24.70 -24.17
N ALA A 153 23.54 -24.76 -24.39
CA ALA A 153 24.52 -24.10 -23.53
C ALA A 153 24.61 -22.59 -23.87
N GLN A 154 23.48 -21.89 -23.81
CA GLN A 154 23.38 -20.45 -24.06
C GLN A 154 23.28 -19.67 -22.75
N ILE A 155 23.80 -18.45 -22.74
CA ILE A 155 23.73 -17.52 -21.61
C ILE A 155 23.27 -16.15 -22.10
N ILE A 156 22.45 -15.49 -21.30
CA ILE A 156 22.03 -14.10 -21.49
C ILE A 156 22.71 -13.27 -20.40
N LEU A 157 23.31 -12.16 -20.78
CA LEU A 157 24.00 -11.26 -19.85
C LEU A 157 23.16 -10.01 -19.59
N GLY A 158 23.16 -9.53 -18.35
CA GLY A 158 22.73 -8.18 -18.02
C GLY A 158 23.62 -7.12 -18.71
N ASP A 159 23.06 -5.94 -18.98
CA ASP A 159 23.74 -4.87 -19.72
C ASP A 159 25.09 -4.49 -19.08
N LYS A 160 25.13 -4.35 -17.74
CA LYS A 160 26.34 -3.96 -17.02
C LYS A 160 27.40 -5.06 -17.04
N LEU A 161 27.01 -6.33 -16.92
CA LEU A 161 27.95 -7.44 -17.09
C LEU A 161 28.50 -7.53 -18.51
N ALA A 162 27.66 -7.28 -19.52
CA ALA A 162 28.12 -7.27 -20.90
C ALA A 162 29.18 -6.18 -21.13
N GLN A 163 28.98 -4.97 -20.58
CA GLN A 163 29.93 -3.87 -20.65
C GLN A 163 31.23 -4.16 -19.88
N ASP A 164 31.12 -4.72 -18.67
CA ASP A 164 32.28 -5.01 -17.81
C ASP A 164 33.20 -6.08 -18.41
N PHE A 165 32.63 -7.14 -19.01
CA PHE A 165 33.41 -8.24 -19.59
C PHE A 165 33.77 -8.03 -21.06
N PHE A 166 33.03 -7.19 -21.80
CA PHE A 166 33.23 -6.92 -23.23
C PHE A 166 33.08 -5.41 -23.54
N PRO A 167 34.04 -4.57 -23.10
CA PRO A 167 33.98 -3.12 -23.28
C PRO A 167 33.95 -2.68 -24.75
N ASP A 168 34.46 -3.49 -25.67
CA ASP A 168 34.44 -3.26 -27.12
C ASP A 168 33.08 -3.54 -27.77
N GLY A 169 32.07 -3.98 -26.99
CA GLY A 169 30.69 -4.18 -27.43
C GLY A 169 30.41 -5.49 -28.18
N ASN A 170 31.42 -6.34 -28.40
CA ASN A 170 31.30 -7.60 -29.15
C ASN A 170 31.06 -8.83 -28.25
N ALA A 171 30.04 -8.77 -27.38
CA ALA A 171 29.74 -9.86 -26.43
C ALA A 171 28.99 -11.04 -27.07
N LEU A 172 28.10 -10.79 -28.06
CA LEU A 172 27.31 -11.84 -28.70
C LEU A 172 28.19 -12.88 -29.39
N GLY A 173 27.84 -14.17 -29.24
CA GLY A 173 28.56 -15.29 -29.84
C GLY A 173 29.90 -15.60 -29.15
N GLN A 174 30.31 -14.84 -28.14
CA GLN A 174 31.50 -15.16 -27.37
C GLN A 174 31.25 -16.31 -26.41
N ARG A 175 32.32 -17.04 -26.08
CA ARG A 175 32.27 -18.10 -25.07
C ARG A 175 32.67 -17.54 -23.72
N VAL A 176 31.84 -17.76 -22.72
CA VAL A 176 32.11 -17.41 -21.32
C VAL A 176 32.07 -18.67 -20.47
N ARG A 177 32.80 -18.67 -19.36
CA ARG A 177 32.81 -19.78 -18.41
C ARG A 177 32.07 -19.34 -17.15
N LEU A 178 31.03 -20.07 -16.77
CA LEU A 178 30.25 -19.85 -15.55
C LEU A 178 30.44 -21.08 -14.64
N GLY A 179 31.11 -20.90 -13.51
CA GLY A 179 31.64 -22.00 -12.71
C GLY A 179 32.55 -22.90 -13.56
N ASP A 180 32.22 -24.18 -13.62
CA ASP A 180 33.00 -25.17 -14.38
C ASP A 180 32.49 -25.42 -15.81
N ARG A 181 31.47 -24.66 -16.25
CA ARG A 181 30.78 -24.89 -17.53
C ARG A 181 30.99 -23.73 -18.50
N ARG A 182 30.99 -24.04 -19.80
CA ARG A 182 31.12 -23.05 -20.87
C ARG A 182 29.76 -22.78 -21.52
N PHE A 183 29.47 -21.50 -21.76
CA PHE A 183 28.25 -21.03 -22.40
C PHE A 183 28.58 -20.11 -23.56
N LEU A 184 27.68 -20.05 -24.54
CA LEU A 184 27.70 -19.11 -25.64
C LEU A 184 26.78 -17.93 -25.30
N VAL A 185 27.29 -16.70 -25.38
CA VAL A 185 26.48 -15.50 -25.17
C VAL A 185 25.49 -15.37 -26.32
N ALA A 186 24.20 -15.56 -26.01
CA ALA A 186 23.13 -15.58 -27.00
C ALA A 186 22.26 -14.32 -26.95
N GLY A 187 22.35 -13.54 -25.88
CA GLY A 187 21.61 -12.30 -25.73
C GLY A 187 22.17 -11.37 -24.66
N ILE A 188 21.82 -10.10 -24.78
CA ILE A 188 22.13 -9.05 -23.80
C ILE A 188 20.82 -8.35 -23.42
N LEU A 189 20.54 -8.26 -22.13
CA LEU A 189 19.35 -7.57 -21.61
C LEU A 189 19.49 -6.05 -21.77
N ALA A 190 18.36 -5.38 -21.90
CA ALA A 190 18.28 -3.93 -21.79
C ALA A 190 18.51 -3.49 -20.35
N MET A 191 19.17 -2.34 -20.21
CA MET A 191 19.26 -1.65 -18.93
C MET A 191 17.85 -1.39 -18.39
N GLN A 192 17.54 -1.96 -17.23
CA GLN A 192 16.26 -1.81 -16.54
C GLN A 192 16.44 -1.34 -15.09
N GLY A 193 17.66 -1.40 -14.55
CA GLY A 193 17.97 -1.02 -13.19
C GLY A 193 17.45 -2.03 -12.15
N GLU A 194 17.30 -1.54 -10.92
CA GLU A 194 16.88 -2.34 -9.78
C GLU A 194 15.36 -2.29 -9.56
N SER A 195 14.74 -3.45 -9.41
CA SER A 195 13.32 -3.57 -9.06
C SER A 195 13.13 -4.64 -7.98
N MET A 196 12.44 -4.30 -6.89
CA MET A 196 12.19 -5.19 -5.74
C MET A 196 13.45 -5.90 -5.19
N GLY A 197 14.58 -5.17 -5.13
CA GLY A 197 15.86 -5.72 -4.64
C GLY A 197 16.57 -6.63 -5.64
N PHE A 198 16.12 -6.68 -6.90
CA PHE A 198 16.77 -7.42 -7.98
C PHE A 198 17.29 -6.45 -9.05
N ASN A 199 18.60 -6.42 -9.24
CA ASN A 199 19.24 -5.66 -10.31
C ASN A 199 19.36 -6.52 -11.57
N SER A 200 18.54 -6.25 -12.59
CA SER A 200 18.54 -7.04 -13.83
C SER A 200 19.77 -6.77 -14.72
N ASP A 201 20.52 -5.71 -14.43
CA ASP A 201 21.71 -5.32 -15.21
C ASP A 201 22.94 -6.15 -14.80
N GLU A 202 22.90 -6.78 -13.61
CA GLU A 202 24.00 -7.54 -13.00
C GLU A 202 23.72 -9.05 -12.86
N ILE A 203 22.72 -9.56 -13.57
CA ILE A 203 22.40 -11.00 -13.59
C ILE A 203 22.89 -11.68 -14.86
N VAL A 204 23.08 -12.98 -14.77
CA VAL A 204 23.15 -13.86 -15.93
C VAL A 204 21.96 -14.81 -15.94
N ILE A 205 21.38 -15.06 -17.12
CA ILE A 205 20.28 -16.01 -17.29
C ILE A 205 20.80 -17.22 -18.06
N ILE A 206 20.62 -18.40 -17.49
CA ILE A 206 20.95 -19.69 -18.12
C ILE A 206 19.74 -20.63 -18.05
N PRO A 207 19.71 -21.71 -18.85
CA PRO A 207 18.67 -22.71 -18.74
C PRO A 207 18.60 -23.32 -17.34
N VAL A 208 17.38 -23.50 -16.82
CA VAL A 208 17.14 -24.01 -15.46
C VAL A 208 17.85 -25.33 -15.17
N GLN A 209 17.96 -26.23 -16.15
CA GLN A 209 18.66 -27.52 -15.99
C GLN A 209 20.16 -27.33 -15.74
N HIS A 210 20.78 -26.36 -16.41
CA HIS A 210 22.18 -26.00 -16.19
C HIS A 210 22.39 -25.36 -14.82
N ALA A 211 21.44 -24.53 -14.36
CA ALA A 211 21.49 -23.94 -13.02
C ALA A 211 21.32 -24.99 -11.91
N GLN A 212 20.36 -25.92 -12.05
CA GLN A 212 20.17 -27.03 -11.11
C GLN A 212 21.43 -27.89 -10.99
N ALA A 213 22.08 -28.18 -12.12
CA ALA A 213 23.30 -28.97 -12.14
C ALA A 213 24.55 -28.18 -11.68
N LEU A 214 24.53 -26.84 -11.73
CA LEU A 214 25.58 -25.97 -11.18
C LEU A 214 25.46 -25.86 -9.65
N PHE A 215 24.24 -25.75 -9.14
CA PHE A 215 23.94 -25.59 -7.71
C PHE A 215 23.67 -26.91 -6.98
N ASN A 216 23.80 -28.04 -7.68
CA ASN A 216 23.54 -29.38 -7.16
C ASN A 216 22.18 -29.48 -6.43
N THR A 217 21.12 -28.98 -7.06
CA THR A 217 19.76 -28.97 -6.52
C THR A 217 18.75 -29.51 -7.52
N HIS A 218 17.78 -30.27 -7.03
CA HIS A 218 16.66 -30.79 -7.81
C HIS A 218 15.35 -30.00 -7.58
N SER A 219 15.32 -29.15 -6.56
CA SER A 219 14.18 -28.33 -6.18
C SER A 219 14.22 -26.98 -6.92
N LEU A 220 13.07 -26.50 -7.35
CA LEU A 220 12.90 -25.15 -7.88
C LEU A 220 12.80 -24.15 -6.73
N PHE A 221 13.48 -23.01 -6.86
CA PHE A 221 13.33 -21.91 -5.90
C PHE A 221 11.91 -21.32 -5.95
N ARG A 222 11.33 -21.23 -7.15
CA ARG A 222 9.92 -20.92 -7.39
C ARG A 222 9.53 -21.24 -8.83
N LEU A 223 8.24 -21.30 -9.09
CA LEU A 223 7.68 -21.36 -10.44
C LEU A 223 6.84 -20.09 -10.68
N MET A 224 7.16 -19.37 -11.75
CA MET A 224 6.38 -18.21 -12.19
C MET A 224 5.43 -18.64 -13.29
N VAL A 225 4.16 -18.27 -13.18
CA VAL A 225 3.11 -18.64 -14.14
C VAL A 225 2.35 -17.39 -14.52
N GLU A 226 2.16 -17.19 -15.82
CA GLU A 226 1.31 -16.14 -16.34
C GLU A 226 -0.02 -16.73 -16.80
N ALA A 227 -1.11 -16.27 -16.20
CA ALA A 227 -2.46 -16.63 -16.63
C ALA A 227 -2.84 -15.90 -17.93
N ARG A 228 -3.67 -16.53 -18.78
CA ARG A 228 -4.13 -15.92 -20.04
C ARG A 228 -4.91 -14.63 -19.82
N HIS A 229 -5.81 -14.64 -18.84
CA HIS A 229 -6.66 -13.51 -18.49
C HIS A 229 -6.63 -13.21 -16.99
N ARG A 230 -6.78 -11.93 -16.63
CA ARG A 230 -6.88 -11.50 -15.22
C ARG A 230 -8.03 -12.20 -14.49
N SER A 231 -9.16 -12.38 -15.16
CA SER A 231 -10.35 -13.03 -14.61
C SER A 231 -10.15 -14.51 -14.27
N GLU A 232 -9.13 -15.15 -14.85
CA GLU A 232 -8.85 -16.57 -14.66
C GLU A 232 -7.82 -16.82 -13.55
N ILE A 233 -7.26 -15.78 -12.91
CA ILE A 233 -6.17 -15.95 -11.93
C ILE A 233 -6.56 -16.87 -10.77
N GLU A 234 -7.73 -16.68 -10.16
CA GLU A 234 -8.13 -17.52 -9.03
C GLU A 234 -8.46 -18.96 -9.47
N ALA A 235 -9.08 -19.13 -10.65
CA ALA A 235 -9.30 -20.46 -11.23
C ALA A 235 -7.97 -21.16 -11.57
N THR A 236 -7.00 -20.41 -12.10
CA THR A 236 -5.66 -20.92 -12.45
C THR A 236 -4.89 -21.27 -11.18
N LYS A 237 -4.96 -20.44 -10.14
CA LYS A 237 -4.38 -20.73 -8.81
C LYS A 237 -4.91 -22.04 -8.25
N ALA A 238 -6.23 -22.23 -8.25
CA ALA A 238 -6.85 -23.46 -7.79
C ALA A 238 -6.41 -24.68 -8.62
N ALA A 239 -6.40 -24.55 -9.96
CA ALA A 239 -5.98 -25.63 -10.84
C ALA A 239 -4.49 -26.00 -10.67
N ILE A 240 -3.60 -25.01 -10.48
CA ILE A 240 -2.17 -25.21 -10.20
C ILE A 240 -2.01 -25.96 -8.88
N HIS A 241 -2.66 -25.47 -7.82
CA HIS A 241 -2.60 -26.06 -6.50
C HIS A 241 -3.06 -27.52 -6.53
N GLU A 242 -4.23 -27.79 -7.10
CA GLU A 242 -4.78 -29.15 -7.22
C GLU A 242 -3.87 -30.07 -8.04
N THR A 243 -3.29 -29.55 -9.13
CA THR A 243 -2.37 -30.33 -9.98
C THR A 243 -1.12 -30.75 -9.21
N ILE A 244 -0.52 -29.84 -8.45
CA ILE A 244 0.69 -30.13 -7.68
C ILE A 244 0.37 -31.08 -6.53
N VAL A 245 -0.68 -30.80 -5.74
CA VAL A 245 -1.12 -31.67 -4.63
C VAL A 245 -1.37 -33.09 -5.10
N ARG A 246 -2.06 -33.27 -6.23
CA ARG A 246 -2.32 -34.59 -6.81
C ARG A 246 -1.04 -35.32 -7.18
N ARG A 247 -0.05 -34.62 -7.73
CA ARG A 247 1.27 -35.18 -8.06
C ARG A 247 2.11 -35.46 -6.82
N HIS A 248 1.89 -34.67 -5.78
CA HIS A 248 2.55 -34.80 -4.49
C HIS A 248 1.81 -35.78 -3.55
N ASN A 249 0.98 -36.69 -4.09
CA ASN A 249 0.24 -37.74 -3.35
C ASN A 249 -0.72 -37.19 -2.28
N GLY A 250 -1.26 -36.00 -2.48
CA GLY A 250 -2.15 -35.34 -1.53
C GLY A 250 -1.42 -34.46 -0.52
N GLU A 251 -0.09 -34.44 -0.52
CA GLU A 251 0.69 -33.49 0.27
C GLU A 251 0.58 -32.09 -0.34
N ASP A 252 0.38 -31.11 0.53
CA ASP A 252 0.24 -29.71 0.16
C ASP A 252 1.49 -28.96 0.60
N ASP A 253 2.52 -29.13 -0.24
CA ASP A 253 3.89 -28.66 -0.02
C ASP A 253 4.21 -27.42 -0.85
N VAL A 254 3.20 -26.69 -1.33
CA VAL A 254 3.38 -25.50 -2.15
C VAL A 254 2.49 -24.36 -1.71
N THR A 255 3.01 -23.14 -1.79
CA THR A 255 2.25 -21.92 -1.59
C THR A 255 2.06 -21.21 -2.92
N VAL A 256 0.80 -21.02 -3.34
CA VAL A 256 0.46 -20.29 -4.57
C VAL A 256 0.05 -18.86 -4.23
N ILE A 257 0.91 -17.91 -4.59
CA ILE A 257 0.77 -16.48 -4.32
C ILE A 257 0.27 -15.77 -5.57
N THR A 258 -0.80 -15.00 -5.41
CA THR A 258 -1.33 -14.09 -6.42
C THR A 258 -1.18 -12.65 -5.95
N GLN A 259 -1.18 -11.70 -6.88
CA GLN A 259 -1.21 -10.27 -6.55
C GLN A 259 -2.39 -9.93 -5.62
N ASP A 260 -3.56 -10.50 -5.88
CA ASP A 260 -4.77 -10.25 -5.07
C ASP A 260 -4.62 -10.81 -3.65
N ALA A 261 -3.92 -11.93 -3.45
CA ALA A 261 -3.65 -12.47 -2.11
C ALA A 261 -2.71 -11.56 -1.30
N VAL A 262 -1.69 -10.96 -1.93
CA VAL A 262 -0.80 -9.99 -1.28
C VAL A 262 -1.56 -8.72 -0.94
N LEU A 263 -2.33 -8.18 -1.88
CA LEU A 263 -3.18 -7.01 -1.63
C LEU A 263 -4.20 -7.29 -0.53
N ALA A 264 -4.84 -8.45 -0.50
CA ALA A 264 -5.79 -8.81 0.54
C ALA A 264 -5.11 -8.91 1.92
N THR A 265 -3.87 -9.40 2.01
CA THR A 265 -3.11 -9.42 3.26
C THR A 265 -2.80 -8.00 3.75
N PHE A 266 -2.34 -7.13 2.85
CA PHE A 266 -2.12 -5.71 3.17
C PHE A 266 -3.42 -5.01 3.57
N ASP A 267 -4.51 -5.26 2.84
CA ASP A 267 -5.83 -4.71 3.14
C ASP A 267 -6.29 -5.14 4.53
N ARG A 268 -6.05 -6.39 4.96
CA ARG A 268 -6.34 -6.83 6.34
C ARG A 268 -5.52 -6.06 7.38
N ILE A 269 -4.21 -5.89 7.16
CA ILE A 269 -3.32 -5.15 8.07
C ILE A 269 -3.75 -3.67 8.15
N LEU A 270 -3.94 -3.03 6.99
CA LEU A 270 -4.37 -1.65 6.90
C LEU A 270 -5.76 -1.46 7.49
N HIS A 271 -6.67 -2.41 7.31
CA HIS A 271 -8.00 -2.37 7.92
C HIS A 271 -7.91 -2.45 9.44
N ALA A 272 -7.08 -3.34 10.00
CA ALA A 272 -6.84 -3.42 11.44
C ALA A 272 -6.24 -2.11 12.00
N LEU A 273 -5.23 -1.55 11.33
CA LEU A 273 -4.67 -0.25 11.68
C LEU A 273 -5.71 0.87 11.56
N THR A 274 -6.54 0.82 10.52
CA THR A 274 -7.64 1.76 10.30
C THR A 274 -8.67 1.69 11.41
N LEU A 275 -9.06 0.50 11.86
CA LEU A 275 -9.95 0.35 13.00
C LEU A 275 -9.33 0.87 14.30
N GLY A 276 -8.03 0.60 14.53
CA GLY A 276 -7.31 1.10 15.70
C GLY A 276 -7.25 2.62 15.74
N VAL A 277 -6.82 3.25 14.64
CA VAL A 277 -6.74 4.72 14.53
C VAL A 277 -8.12 5.35 14.47
N ALA A 278 -9.10 4.70 13.82
CA ALA A 278 -10.49 5.17 13.85
C ALA A 278 -11.04 5.16 15.28
N GLY A 279 -10.71 4.14 16.08
CA GLY A 279 -11.02 4.12 17.51
C GLY A 279 -10.42 5.32 18.25
N ILE A 280 -9.13 5.58 18.03
CA ILE A 280 -8.43 6.74 18.60
C ILE A 280 -9.06 8.06 18.11
N ALA A 281 -9.42 8.14 16.83
CA ALA A 281 -10.05 9.32 16.23
C ALA A 281 -11.46 9.56 16.78
N ILE A 282 -12.26 8.50 16.97
CA ILE A 282 -13.58 8.56 17.61
C ILE A 282 -13.43 9.06 19.05
N ILE A 283 -12.49 8.49 19.83
CA ILE A 283 -12.23 8.95 21.21
C ILE A 283 -11.79 10.42 21.19
N SER A 284 -10.88 10.80 20.30
CA SER A 284 -10.38 12.18 20.17
C SER A 284 -11.50 13.16 19.80
N LEU A 285 -12.39 12.75 18.90
CA LEU A 285 -13.57 13.53 18.51
C LEU A 285 -14.59 13.62 19.64
N LEU A 286 -14.81 12.54 20.40
CA LEU A 286 -15.66 12.57 21.59
C LEU A 286 -15.10 13.50 22.66
N VAL A 287 -13.80 13.43 22.93
CA VAL A 287 -13.11 14.35 23.85
C VAL A 287 -13.21 15.79 23.34
N ALA A 288 -13.02 16.01 22.03
CA ALA A 288 -13.22 17.32 21.42
C ALA A 288 -14.68 17.80 21.54
N GLY A 289 -15.67 16.92 21.38
CA GLY A 289 -17.08 17.21 21.56
C GLY A 289 -17.43 17.57 23.00
N ILE A 290 -16.91 16.82 23.97
CA ILE A 290 -17.07 17.11 25.41
C ILE A 290 -16.40 18.46 25.74
N LEU A 291 -15.22 18.71 25.18
CA LEU A 291 -14.52 19.98 25.33
C LEU A 291 -15.38 21.13 24.76
N VAL A 292 -15.88 21.00 23.54
CA VAL A 292 -16.82 21.97 22.93
C VAL A 292 -18.02 22.20 23.84
N MET A 293 -18.66 21.14 24.31
CA MET A 293 -19.84 21.22 25.16
C MET A 293 -19.54 21.97 26.46
N ASN A 294 -18.52 21.55 27.21
CA ASN A 294 -18.17 22.15 28.50
C ASN A 294 -17.82 23.62 28.34
N VAL A 295 -17.01 23.92 27.34
CA VAL A 295 -16.55 25.26 27.07
C VAL A 295 -17.73 26.14 26.62
N MET A 296 -18.66 25.62 25.83
CA MET A 296 -19.93 26.28 25.51
C MET A 296 -20.83 26.50 26.73
N LEU A 297 -20.93 25.54 27.65
CA LEU A 297 -21.67 25.71 28.90
C LEU A 297 -21.10 26.84 29.75
N VAL A 298 -19.78 26.94 29.85
CA VAL A 298 -19.11 28.06 30.54
C VAL A 298 -19.40 29.39 29.81
N ALA A 299 -19.38 29.42 28.48
CA ALA A 299 -19.75 30.63 27.72
C ALA A 299 -21.18 31.06 27.98
N VAL A 300 -22.13 30.12 28.02
CA VAL A 300 -23.54 30.43 28.32
C VAL A 300 -23.66 31.01 29.73
N SER A 301 -22.95 30.46 30.71
CA SER A 301 -22.93 30.97 32.09
C SER A 301 -22.29 32.36 32.21
N GLN A 302 -21.24 32.65 31.45
CA GLN A 302 -20.59 33.98 31.44
C GLN A 302 -21.43 35.04 30.71
N ARG A 303 -22.28 34.62 29.76
CA ARG A 303 -23.12 35.50 28.94
C ARG A 303 -24.58 35.48 29.37
N THR A 304 -24.90 35.01 30.57
CA THR A 304 -26.28 34.95 31.09
C THR A 304 -26.97 36.31 31.04
N GLY A 305 -26.29 37.38 31.44
CA GLY A 305 -26.85 38.74 31.40
C GLY A 305 -27.18 39.22 29.98
N GLU A 306 -26.29 38.97 29.00
CA GLU A 306 -26.56 39.29 27.58
C GLU A 306 -27.75 38.49 27.03
N ILE A 307 -27.82 37.20 27.34
CA ILE A 307 -28.93 36.32 26.90
C ILE A 307 -30.25 36.77 27.53
N GLY A 308 -30.22 37.16 28.82
CA GLY A 308 -31.37 37.68 29.55
C GLY A 308 -31.90 38.98 28.94
N LEU A 309 -31.00 39.91 28.59
CA LEU A 309 -31.34 41.15 27.91
C LEU A 309 -31.99 40.88 26.55
N LEU A 310 -31.41 40.00 25.73
CA LEU A 310 -31.95 39.63 24.41
C LEU A 310 -33.36 39.02 24.52
N LYS A 311 -33.62 38.22 25.56
CA LYS A 311 -34.96 37.67 25.84
C LYS A 311 -35.94 38.73 26.33
N ALA A 312 -35.51 39.64 27.19
CA ALA A 312 -36.34 40.72 27.72
C ALA A 312 -36.83 41.67 26.61
N ILE A 313 -36.02 41.90 25.58
CA ILE A 313 -36.39 42.68 24.39
C ILE A 313 -37.17 41.87 23.33
N GLY A 314 -37.55 40.61 23.63
CA GLY A 314 -38.45 39.81 22.79
C GLY A 314 -37.79 38.82 21.82
N THR A 315 -36.50 38.52 21.95
CA THR A 315 -35.84 37.53 21.07
C THR A 315 -36.38 36.12 21.31
N PRO A 316 -36.86 35.39 20.28
CA PRO A 316 -37.39 34.05 20.46
C PRO A 316 -36.31 33.06 20.89
N ALA A 317 -36.70 32.08 21.72
CA ALA A 317 -35.81 31.03 22.21
C ALA A 317 -35.14 30.23 21.07
N LEU A 318 -35.84 30.04 19.95
CA LEU A 318 -35.30 29.40 18.75
C LEU A 318 -34.13 30.19 18.15
N THR A 319 -34.21 31.52 18.11
CA THR A 319 -33.12 32.37 17.61
C THR A 319 -31.89 32.26 18.49
N ILE A 320 -32.06 32.24 19.82
CA ILE A 320 -30.96 32.06 20.76
C ILE A 320 -30.31 30.68 20.56
N ARG A 321 -31.13 29.63 20.40
CA ARG A 321 -30.62 28.28 20.10
C ARG A 321 -29.79 28.25 18.83
N LEU A 322 -30.26 28.91 17.76
CA LEU A 322 -29.56 28.97 16.48
C LEU A 322 -28.23 29.72 16.60
N VAL A 323 -28.15 30.83 17.34
CA VAL A 323 -26.90 31.58 17.55
C VAL A 323 -25.80 30.66 18.13
N PHE A 324 -26.08 29.98 19.25
CA PHE A 324 -25.09 29.10 19.89
C PHE A 324 -24.79 27.84 19.05
N LEU A 325 -25.78 27.32 18.34
CA LEU A 325 -25.56 26.18 17.44
C LEU A 325 -24.67 26.57 16.25
N THR A 326 -24.90 27.75 15.66
CA THR A 326 -24.05 28.30 14.59
C THR A 326 -22.62 28.53 15.08
N GLU A 327 -22.42 28.98 16.32
CA GLU A 327 -21.09 29.11 16.92
C GLU A 327 -20.37 27.76 17.02
N ALA A 328 -21.06 26.71 17.49
CA ALA A 328 -20.52 25.36 17.56
C ALA A 328 -20.19 24.79 16.15
N ILE A 329 -21.08 24.99 15.18
CA ILE A 329 -20.85 24.57 13.79
C ILE A 329 -19.63 25.28 13.20
N LEU A 330 -19.51 26.60 13.39
CA LEU A 330 -18.36 27.37 12.87
C LEU A 330 -17.03 26.88 13.45
N LEU A 331 -16.97 26.59 14.76
CA LEU A 331 -15.79 25.98 15.38
C LEU A 331 -15.43 24.63 14.77
N SER A 332 -16.45 23.82 14.49
CA SER A 332 -16.29 22.47 13.94
C SER A 332 -15.82 22.51 12.51
N VAL A 333 -16.38 23.42 11.69
CA VAL A 333 -15.95 23.68 10.31
C VAL A 333 -14.51 24.20 10.31
N ALA A 334 -14.16 25.16 11.16
CA ALA A 334 -12.81 25.69 11.23
C ALA A 334 -11.79 24.61 11.66
N GLY A 335 -12.13 23.80 12.67
CA GLY A 335 -11.32 22.66 13.09
C GLY A 335 -11.20 21.59 12.00
N ALA A 336 -12.27 21.31 11.26
CA ALA A 336 -12.25 20.36 10.14
C ALA A 336 -11.38 20.84 8.98
N ILE A 337 -11.44 22.13 8.62
CA ILE A 337 -10.59 22.73 7.58
C ILE A 337 -9.11 22.67 8.01
N LEU A 338 -8.82 23.03 9.26
CA LEU A 338 -7.46 22.92 9.80
C LEU A 338 -6.97 21.47 9.81
N GLY A 339 -7.80 20.53 10.24
CA GLY A 339 -7.48 19.11 10.22
C GLY A 339 -7.27 18.56 8.81
N PHE A 340 -8.09 19.01 7.85
CA PHE A 340 -7.89 18.70 6.44
C PHE A 340 -6.54 19.23 5.93
N ALA A 341 -6.21 20.49 6.21
CA ALA A 341 -4.93 21.08 5.83
C ALA A 341 -3.74 20.34 6.46
N LEU A 342 -3.82 20.02 7.75
CA LEU A 342 -2.80 19.23 8.45
C LEU A 342 -2.69 17.80 7.89
N GLY A 343 -3.81 17.16 7.57
CA GLY A 343 -3.84 15.85 6.95
C GLY A 343 -3.18 15.83 5.57
N GLN A 344 -3.44 16.86 4.75
CA GLN A 344 -2.79 17.04 3.45
C GLN A 344 -1.30 17.37 3.58
N ALA A 345 -0.92 18.19 4.57
CA ALA A 345 0.48 18.44 4.87
C ALA A 345 1.19 17.15 5.30
N GLY A 346 0.55 16.33 6.14
CA GLY A 346 1.06 15.02 6.55
C GLY A 346 1.23 14.05 5.37
N SER A 347 0.24 13.97 4.47
CA SER A 347 0.34 13.14 3.26
C SER A 347 1.42 13.64 2.29
N LEU A 348 1.63 14.96 2.21
CA LEU A 348 2.73 15.55 1.46
C LEU A 348 4.09 15.19 2.07
N LEU A 349 4.25 15.31 3.39
CA LEU A 349 5.47 14.92 4.09
C LEU A 349 5.80 13.44 3.89
N LEU A 350 4.79 12.56 3.91
CA LEU A 350 4.98 11.14 3.59
C LEU A 350 5.51 10.92 2.17
N ARG A 351 4.99 11.65 1.18
CA ARG A 351 5.46 11.55 -0.21
C ARG A 351 6.87 12.09 -0.40
N ILE A 352 7.26 13.12 0.36
CA ILE A 352 8.63 13.64 0.32
C ILE A 352 9.60 12.65 0.98
N ALA A 353 9.22 12.10 2.14
CA ALA A 353 10.05 11.13 2.86
C ALA A 353 10.16 9.78 2.11
N TYR A 354 9.08 9.37 1.42
CA TYR A 354 9.00 8.12 0.67
C TYR A 354 8.44 8.37 -0.75
N PRO A 355 9.28 8.84 -1.70
CA PRO A 355 8.84 9.20 -3.06
C PRO A 355 8.18 8.06 -3.84
N GLN A 356 8.55 6.83 -3.51
CA GLN A 356 8.01 5.62 -4.14
C GLN A 356 6.58 5.31 -3.69
N LEU A 357 6.12 5.89 -2.58
CA LEU A 357 4.81 5.61 -2.00
C LEU A 357 3.82 6.74 -2.40
N PRO A 358 2.86 6.47 -3.31
CA PRO A 358 1.90 7.47 -3.77
C PRO A 358 0.78 7.68 -2.74
N ALA A 359 1.10 8.26 -1.57
CA ALA A 359 0.14 8.54 -0.49
C ALA A 359 -0.81 9.68 -0.85
N TRP A 360 -1.83 9.38 -1.65
CA TRP A 360 -2.92 10.31 -1.98
C TRP A 360 -4.17 9.91 -1.18
N PRO A 361 -4.68 10.78 -0.28
CA PRO A 361 -5.91 10.48 0.43
C PRO A 361 -7.07 10.35 -0.57
N PRO A 362 -7.89 9.29 -0.47
CA PRO A 362 -9.08 9.15 -1.30
C PRO A 362 -10.02 10.35 -1.11
N ILE A 363 -10.68 10.77 -2.19
CA ILE A 363 -11.62 11.91 -2.17
C ILE A 363 -12.71 11.70 -1.10
N TRP A 364 -13.24 10.48 -1.00
CA TRP A 364 -14.28 10.15 -0.01
C TRP A 364 -13.79 10.32 1.43
N ALA A 365 -12.51 10.04 1.72
CA ALA A 365 -11.97 10.13 3.08
C ALA A 365 -11.88 11.58 3.56
N ASN A 366 -11.56 12.50 2.64
CA ASN A 366 -11.56 13.94 2.91
C ASN A 366 -12.96 14.42 3.32
N PHE A 367 -13.99 14.03 2.56
CA PHE A 367 -15.37 14.41 2.89
C PHE A 367 -15.87 13.73 4.16
N ALA A 368 -15.55 12.45 4.37
CA ALA A 368 -15.96 11.70 5.56
C ALA A 368 -15.39 12.32 6.84
N GLY A 369 -14.09 12.66 6.87
CA GLY A 369 -13.46 13.29 8.03
C GLY A 369 -14.11 14.63 8.39
N ILE A 370 -14.35 15.49 7.37
CA ILE A 370 -15.01 16.78 7.57
C ILE A 370 -16.45 16.60 8.06
N ALA A 371 -17.22 15.70 7.44
CA ALA A 371 -18.61 15.44 7.80
C ALA A 371 -18.74 14.95 9.25
N VAL A 372 -17.87 14.04 9.68
CA VAL A 372 -17.87 13.52 11.06
C VAL A 372 -17.52 14.62 12.05
N ALA A 373 -16.51 15.45 11.78
CA ALA A 373 -16.16 16.57 12.66
C ALA A 373 -17.31 17.57 12.82
N ILE A 374 -17.98 17.93 11.72
CA ILE A 374 -19.16 18.80 11.76
C ILE A 374 -20.27 18.13 12.57
N LEU A 375 -20.58 16.85 12.32
CA LEU A 375 -21.62 16.12 13.04
C LEU A 375 -21.37 16.13 14.56
N VAL A 376 -20.17 15.76 14.98
CA VAL A 376 -19.78 15.70 16.40
C VAL A 376 -19.90 17.06 17.06
N GLY A 377 -19.41 18.11 16.42
CA GLY A 377 -19.49 19.45 17.00
C GLY A 377 -20.89 20.04 17.01
N THR A 378 -21.72 19.70 16.02
CA THR A 378 -23.14 20.05 16.02
C THR A 378 -23.86 19.39 17.20
N LEU A 379 -23.64 18.09 17.41
CA LEU A 379 -24.20 17.32 18.53
C LEU A 379 -23.75 17.88 19.89
N ALA A 380 -22.45 18.18 20.03
CA ALA A 380 -21.89 18.79 21.23
C ALA A 380 -22.50 20.17 21.54
N GLY A 381 -22.88 20.92 20.51
CA GLY A 381 -23.52 22.25 20.64
C GLY A 381 -25.00 22.21 21.04
N LEU A 382 -25.70 21.08 20.90
CA LEU A 382 -27.15 21.00 21.13
C LEU A 382 -27.53 21.27 22.59
N LEU A 383 -26.81 20.67 23.54
CA LEU A 383 -27.08 20.81 24.98
C LEU A 383 -26.87 22.24 25.49
N PRO A 384 -25.71 22.89 25.23
CA PRO A 384 -25.49 24.28 25.61
C PRO A 384 -26.49 25.25 24.97
N ALA A 385 -26.79 25.08 23.67
CA ALA A 385 -27.75 25.90 22.96
C ALA A 385 -29.16 25.76 23.54
N ALA A 386 -29.56 24.54 23.92
CA ALA A 386 -30.84 24.30 24.58
C ALA A 386 -30.89 24.95 25.98
N ARG A 387 -29.80 24.90 26.76
CA ARG A 387 -29.74 25.58 28.07
C ARG A 387 -29.85 27.10 27.93
N ALA A 388 -29.11 27.71 27.00
CA ALA A 388 -29.21 29.15 26.73
C ALA A 388 -30.65 29.55 26.34
N ALA A 389 -31.28 28.78 25.45
CA ALA A 389 -32.65 29.01 25.01
C ALA A 389 -33.71 28.83 26.12
N ARG A 390 -33.39 28.14 27.23
CA ARG A 390 -34.30 27.92 28.37
C ARG A 390 -34.11 28.87 29.55
N LEU A 391 -33.09 29.75 29.54
CA LEU A 391 -32.87 30.72 30.61
C LEU A 391 -34.08 31.65 30.85
N ASP A 392 -34.48 31.82 32.11
CA ASP A 392 -35.51 32.80 32.48
C ASP A 392 -34.91 34.22 32.42
N PRO A 393 -35.47 35.16 31.64
CA PRO A 393 -34.96 36.52 31.52
C PRO A 393 -34.88 37.26 32.86
N VAL A 394 -35.82 37.04 33.79
CA VAL A 394 -35.83 37.71 35.09
C VAL A 394 -34.69 37.20 35.97
N GLN A 395 -34.49 35.88 36.01
CA GLN A 395 -33.40 35.28 36.77
C GLN A 395 -32.03 35.59 36.17
N ALA A 396 -31.94 35.69 34.84
CA ALA A 396 -30.71 35.98 34.13
C ALA A 396 -30.20 37.41 34.37
N LEU A 397 -31.10 38.39 34.57
CA LEU A 397 -30.77 39.78 34.87
C LEU A 397 -30.49 40.03 36.37
N ASN A 398 -31.00 39.18 37.27
CA ASN A 398 -30.81 39.30 38.72
C ASN A 398 -29.55 38.60 39.27
N LYS A 399 -28.88 37.74 38.49
CA LYS A 399 -27.60 37.14 38.89
C LYS A 399 -26.49 38.20 38.76
N ARG A 400 -26.01 38.71 39.90
CA ARG A 400 -24.79 39.51 40.00
C ARG A 400 -23.54 38.66 39.86
#